data_AF-A0A348VFB7-F1
#
_entry.id   AF-A0A348VFB7-F1
#
_cell.length_a   1.000
_cell.length_b   1.000
_cell.length_c   1.000
_cell.angle_alpha   90.00
_cell.angle_beta   90.00
_cell.angle_gamma   90.00
#
_symmetry.space_group_name_H-M   'P 1'
#
loop_
_entity.id
_entity.type
_entity.pdbx_description
1 polymer ?
#
loop_
_entity_poly.entity_id
_entity_poly.type
_entity_poly.pdbx_seq_one_letter_code
_entity_poly.pdbx_strand_id
1 'polypeptide(L)'
;MHYNTAMWWFLIGLAVGIVILLFFRLAFERDLERTRRELYQEYENQLRENQLRAEAYWKAQFEDWKSREIETLKQSIDQQYKAVLEQWKLEVEEEIRQDATKRSKSVMLGQITEHLVPFLSDFKYNPKDARFLGTPVDLIVFDGLSDGQLKQVVFIEVKSGSSKQLTQRERQVRDTILDKHVCWELFYQPSTELTTQKEGFENAPNYTDPDAGENSTEL
;
A
#
# COMPACT_ATOMS: atom_id res chain seq x y z
N MET A 1 9.83 -47.12 85.44
CA MET A 1 10.29 -46.44 84.20
C MET A 1 9.71 -47.12 82.94
N HIS A 2 8.38 -47.22 82.78
CA HIS A 2 7.76 -47.86 81.59
C HIS A 2 6.91 -46.93 80.72
N TYR A 3 6.78 -45.65 81.08
CA TYR A 3 5.99 -44.67 80.31
C TYR A 3 6.70 -44.14 79.04
N ASN A 4 7.99 -44.41 78.86
CA ASN A 4 8.75 -43.82 77.75
C ASN A 4 8.50 -44.56 76.42
N THR A 5 8.44 -45.90 76.41
CA THR A 5 8.35 -46.68 75.16
C THR A 5 7.02 -46.51 74.44
N ALA A 6 5.90 -46.44 75.16
CA ALA A 6 4.58 -46.20 74.57
C ALA A 6 4.47 -44.82 73.90
N MET A 7 5.07 -43.80 74.51
CA MET A 7 5.14 -42.44 73.94
C MET A 7 5.97 -42.41 72.65
N TRP A 8 7.10 -43.12 72.60
CA TRP A 8 7.92 -43.22 71.40
C TRP A 8 7.20 -43.91 70.23
N TRP A 9 6.45 -45.00 70.49
CA TRP A 9 5.66 -45.66 69.45
C TRP A 9 4.52 -44.77 68.91
N PHE A 10 3.88 -43.98 69.78
CA PHE A 10 2.88 -43.01 69.35
C PHE A 10 3.48 -41.91 68.45
N LEU A 11 4.63 -41.35 68.83
CA LEU A 11 5.33 -40.33 68.05
C LEU A 11 5.81 -40.86 66.70
N ILE A 12 6.29 -42.11 66.64
CA ILE A 12 6.68 -42.77 65.39
C ILE A 12 5.46 -42.96 64.48
N GLY A 13 4.33 -43.45 65.02
CA GLY A 13 3.09 -43.61 64.26
C GLY A 13 2.57 -42.28 63.70
N LEU A 14 2.62 -41.22 64.50
CA LEU A 14 2.26 -39.86 64.08
C LEU A 14 3.18 -39.36 62.95
N ALA A 15 4.50 -39.54 63.09
CA ALA A 15 5.48 -39.15 62.08
C ALA A 15 5.27 -39.90 60.74
N VAL A 16 5.00 -41.20 60.79
CA VAL A 16 4.70 -42.01 59.61
C VAL A 16 3.40 -41.55 58.94
N GLY A 17 2.35 -41.26 59.73
CA GLY A 17 1.10 -40.72 59.22
C GLY A 17 1.28 -39.38 58.50
N ILE A 18 2.11 -38.49 59.06
CA ILE A 18 2.45 -37.20 58.43
C ILE A 18 3.21 -37.40 57.13
N VAL A 19 4.21 -38.30 57.09
CA VAL A 19 4.97 -38.58 55.87
C VAL A 19 4.07 -39.15 54.77
N ILE A 20 3.15 -40.05 55.12
CA ILE A 20 2.16 -40.58 54.18
C ILE A 20 1.25 -39.47 53.65
N LEU A 21 0.75 -38.59 54.53
CA LEU A 21 -0.07 -37.44 54.13
C LEU A 21 0.69 -36.48 53.19
N LEU A 22 1.95 -36.18 53.50
CA LEU A 22 2.80 -35.34 52.65
C LEU A 22 3.07 -36.00 51.30
N PHE A 23 3.31 -37.31 51.28
CA PHE A 23 3.47 -38.07 50.04
C PHE A 23 2.21 -38.00 49.17
N PHE A 24 1.03 -38.25 49.74
CA PHE A 24 -0.24 -38.14 49.02
C PHE A 24 -0.50 -36.72 48.53
N ARG A 25 -0.22 -35.71 49.37
CA ARG A 25 -0.33 -34.30 48.97
C ARG A 25 0.57 -33.98 47.77
N LEU A 26 1.83 -34.37 47.82
CA LEU A 26 2.79 -34.12 46.73
C LEU A 26 2.44 -34.90 45.45
N ALA A 27 1.95 -36.14 45.58
CA ALA A 27 1.49 -36.93 44.45
C ALA A 27 0.26 -36.30 43.79
N PHE A 28 -0.70 -35.82 44.59
CA PHE A 28 -1.91 -35.16 44.13
C PHE A 28 -1.62 -33.79 43.50
N GLU A 29 -0.73 -32.99 44.09
CA GLU A 29 -0.28 -31.72 43.52
C GLU A 29 0.42 -31.94 42.16
N ARG A 30 1.26 -32.97 42.04
CA ARG A 30 1.92 -33.32 40.77
C ARG A 30 0.92 -33.74 39.69
N ASP A 31 -0.12 -34.46 40.07
CA ASP A 31 -1.16 -34.90 39.14
C ASP A 31 -2.01 -33.71 38.66
N LEU A 32 -2.42 -32.84 39.60
CA LEU A 32 -3.10 -31.59 39.28
C LEU A 32 -2.29 -30.69 38.34
N GLU A 33 -0.98 -30.57 38.55
CA GLU A 33 -0.12 -29.78 37.68
C GLU A 33 0.03 -30.37 36.27
N ARG A 34 -0.05 -31.69 36.12
CA ARG A 34 -0.05 -32.33 34.79
C ARG A 34 -1.31 -31.98 34.03
N THR A 35 -2.48 -32.24 34.64
CA THR A 35 -3.78 -31.91 34.05
C THR A 35 -3.89 -30.42 33.73
N ARG A 36 -3.39 -29.55 34.63
CA ARG A 36 -3.36 -28.11 34.40
C ARG A 36 -2.49 -27.72 33.21
N ARG A 37 -1.30 -28.34 33.06
CA ARG A 37 -0.41 -28.09 31.91
C ARG A 37 -1.02 -28.57 30.60
N GLU A 38 -1.60 -29.76 30.59
CA GLU A 38 -2.28 -30.31 29.42
C GLU A 38 -3.44 -29.40 29.00
N LEU A 39 -4.25 -28.95 29.96
CA LEU A 39 -5.35 -28.02 29.70
C LEU A 39 -4.86 -26.68 29.12
N TYR A 40 -3.78 -26.12 29.65
CA TYR A 40 -3.22 -24.87 29.11
C TYR A 40 -2.61 -25.05 27.73
N GLN A 41 -1.92 -26.16 27.47
CA GLN A 41 -1.37 -26.47 26.15
C GLN A 41 -2.48 -26.64 25.11
N GLU A 42 -3.55 -27.35 25.46
CA GLU A 42 -4.71 -27.51 24.59
C GLU A 42 -5.36 -26.15 24.28
N TYR A 43 -5.53 -25.30 25.30
CA TYR A 43 -6.06 -23.95 25.12
C TYR A 43 -5.19 -23.10 24.19
N GLU A 44 -3.87 -23.12 24.36
CA GLU A 44 -2.93 -22.40 23.48
C GLU A 44 -2.95 -22.94 22.05
N ASN A 45 -3.01 -24.26 21.89
CA ASN A 45 -3.09 -24.91 20.58
C ASN A 45 -4.38 -24.50 19.85
N GLN A 46 -5.53 -24.52 20.54
CA GLN A 46 -6.79 -24.08 19.95
C GLN A 46 -6.76 -22.60 19.56
N LEU A 47 -6.18 -21.75 20.42
CA LEU A 47 -6.05 -20.33 20.11
C LEU A 47 -5.20 -20.12 18.86
N ARG A 48 -4.08 -20.83 18.76
CA ARG A 48 -3.18 -20.80 17.61
C ARG A 48 -3.86 -21.30 16.33
N GLU A 49 -4.56 -22.42 16.40
CA GLU A 49 -5.31 -22.95 15.26
C GLU A 49 -6.38 -21.96 14.80
N ASN A 50 -7.13 -21.36 15.73
CA ASN A 50 -8.15 -20.38 15.40
C ASN A 50 -7.55 -19.14 14.74
N GLN A 51 -6.40 -18.65 15.22
CA GLN A 51 -5.67 -17.55 14.60
C GLN A 51 -5.19 -17.91 13.18
N LEU A 52 -4.57 -19.08 13.01
CA LEU A 52 -4.11 -19.55 11.70
C LEU A 52 -5.27 -19.70 10.71
N ARG A 53 -6.40 -20.24 11.16
CA ARG A 53 -7.62 -20.35 10.34
C ARG A 53 -8.17 -18.99 9.97
N ALA A 54 -8.22 -18.05 10.91
CA ALA A 54 -8.65 -16.68 10.65
C ALA A 54 -7.73 -15.99 9.64
N GLU A 55 -6.41 -16.12 9.78
CA GLU A 55 -5.44 -15.56 8.84
C GLU A 55 -5.55 -16.18 7.45
N ALA A 56 -5.66 -17.50 7.36
CA ALA A 56 -5.82 -18.20 6.08
C ALA A 56 -7.13 -17.81 5.39
N TYR A 57 -8.21 -17.71 6.16
CA TYR A 57 -9.51 -17.24 5.69
C TYR A 57 -9.42 -15.81 5.17
N TRP A 58 -8.84 -14.89 5.95
CA TRP A 58 -8.66 -13.49 5.54
C TRP A 58 -7.82 -13.36 4.27
N LYS A 59 -6.70 -14.08 4.17
CA LYS A 59 -5.84 -14.08 2.98
C LYS A 59 -6.59 -14.57 1.74
N ALA A 60 -7.34 -15.67 1.86
CA ALA A 60 -8.10 -16.22 0.74
C ALA A 60 -9.21 -15.27 0.28
N GLN A 61 -9.99 -14.70 1.21
CA GLN A 61 -11.04 -13.73 0.90
C GLN A 61 -10.47 -12.45 0.28
N PHE A 62 -9.33 -11.97 0.79
CA PHE A 62 -8.67 -10.78 0.28
C PHE A 62 -8.14 -10.97 -1.15
N GLU A 63 -7.48 -12.08 -1.45
CA GLU A 63 -6.97 -12.35 -2.81
C GLU A 63 -8.11 -12.54 -3.82
N ASP A 64 -9.22 -13.17 -3.42
CA ASP A 64 -10.41 -13.30 -4.26
C ASP A 64 -11.05 -11.92 -4.52
N TRP A 65 -11.27 -11.12 -3.47
CA TRP A 65 -11.77 -9.74 -3.63
C TRP A 65 -10.85 -8.89 -4.52
N LYS A 66 -9.54 -8.91 -4.26
CA LYS A 66 -8.54 -8.17 -5.04
C LYS A 66 -8.54 -8.59 -6.51
N SER A 67 -8.68 -9.88 -6.79
CA SER A 67 -8.74 -10.39 -8.16
C SER A 67 -10.00 -9.90 -8.89
N ARG A 68 -11.15 -9.90 -8.20
CA ARG A 68 -12.41 -9.37 -8.74
C ARG A 68 -12.33 -7.88 -9.00
N GLU A 69 -11.79 -7.11 -8.06
CA GLU A 69 -11.68 -5.66 -8.19
C GLU A 69 -10.69 -5.25 -9.31
N ILE A 70 -9.58 -5.96 -9.43
CA ILE A 70 -8.64 -5.75 -10.54
C ILE A 70 -9.31 -6.08 -11.88
N GLU A 71 -10.12 -7.13 -11.93
CA GLU A 71 -10.84 -7.52 -13.15
C GLU A 71 -11.93 -6.50 -13.52
N THR A 72 -12.72 -6.00 -12.57
CA THR A 72 -13.73 -4.96 -12.82
C THR A 72 -13.08 -3.64 -13.24
N LEU A 73 -11.98 -3.24 -12.59
CA LEU A 73 -11.18 -2.08 -12.99
C LEU A 73 -10.64 -2.25 -14.40
N LYS A 74 -10.02 -3.39 -14.73
CA LYS A 74 -9.56 -3.69 -16.09
C LYS A 74 -10.68 -3.63 -17.11
N GLN A 75 -11.85 -4.18 -16.81
CA GLN A 75 -13.00 -4.17 -17.73
C GLN A 75 -13.53 -2.75 -17.95
N SER A 76 -13.66 -1.96 -16.89
CA SER A 76 -14.11 -0.57 -16.99
C SER A 76 -13.11 0.29 -17.78
N ILE A 77 -11.81 0.07 -17.55
CA ILE A 77 -10.72 0.73 -18.25
C ILE A 77 -10.67 0.30 -19.72
N ASP A 78 -10.80 -0.99 -20.04
CA ASP A 78 -10.83 -1.51 -21.41
C ASP A 78 -12.05 -1.01 -22.19
N GLN A 79 -13.21 -0.90 -21.55
CA GLN A 79 -14.41 -0.29 -22.13
C GLN A 79 -14.21 1.20 -22.41
N GLN A 80 -13.65 1.95 -21.46
CA GLN A 80 -13.33 3.36 -21.65
C GLN A 80 -12.28 3.56 -22.75
N TYR A 81 -11.21 2.75 -22.77
CA TYR A 81 -10.19 2.78 -23.82
C TYR A 81 -10.79 2.49 -25.19
N LYS A 82 -11.66 1.48 -25.31
CA LYS A 82 -12.34 1.16 -26.59
C LYS A 82 -13.25 2.29 -27.05
N ALA A 83 -14.03 2.89 -26.15
CA ALA A 83 -14.92 4.00 -26.50
C ALA A 83 -14.14 5.24 -26.94
N VAL A 84 -13.10 5.61 -26.19
CA VAL A 84 -12.21 6.72 -26.54
C VAL A 84 -11.47 6.45 -27.84
N LEU A 85 -10.98 5.22 -28.05
CA LEU A 85 -10.30 4.80 -29.28
C LEU A 85 -11.23 4.83 -30.50
N GLU A 86 -12.47 4.35 -30.37
CA GLU A 86 -13.47 4.38 -31.45
C GLU A 86 -13.90 5.81 -31.77
N GLN A 87 -14.15 6.65 -30.75
CA GLN A 87 -14.46 8.06 -30.97
C GLN A 87 -13.29 8.78 -31.65
N TRP A 88 -12.07 8.52 -31.21
CA TRP A 88 -10.86 9.06 -31.84
C TRP A 88 -10.67 8.56 -33.27
N LYS A 89 -10.93 7.28 -33.56
CA LYS A 89 -10.89 6.77 -34.95
C LYS A 89 -11.86 7.53 -35.86
N LEU A 90 -13.06 7.83 -35.38
CA LEU A 90 -14.07 8.55 -36.15
C LEU A 90 -13.65 10.01 -36.37
N GLU A 91 -13.15 10.68 -35.35
CA GLU A 91 -12.61 12.05 -35.45
C GLU A 91 -11.42 12.11 -36.42
N VAL A 92 -10.51 11.14 -36.32
CA VAL A 92 -9.34 11.02 -37.19
C VAL A 92 -9.73 10.64 -38.61
N GLU A 93 -10.71 9.76 -38.84
CA GLU A 93 -11.18 9.43 -40.18
C GLU A 93 -11.85 10.65 -40.85
N GLU A 94 -12.60 11.44 -40.08
CA GLU A 94 -13.19 12.69 -40.54
C GLU A 94 -12.11 13.74 -40.86
N GLU A 95 -11.11 13.92 -39.99
CA GLU A 95 -9.96 14.79 -40.24
C GLU A 95 -9.15 14.31 -41.46
N ILE A 96 -8.91 13.01 -41.62
CA ILE A 96 -8.18 12.43 -42.76
C ILE A 96 -8.93 12.61 -44.08
N ARG A 97 -10.26 12.50 -44.04
CA ARG A 97 -11.12 12.74 -45.20
C ARG A 97 -11.08 14.22 -45.60
N GLN A 98 -10.92 15.11 -44.64
CA GLN A 98 -10.72 16.55 -44.86
C GLN A 98 -9.27 16.89 -45.23
N ASP A 99 -8.30 16.09 -44.77
CA ASP A 99 -6.86 16.33 -44.84
C ASP A 99 -6.17 15.30 -45.77
N ALA A 100 -6.63 15.22 -47.02
CA ALA A 100 -6.09 14.40 -48.10
C ALA A 100 -4.66 14.81 -48.55
N THR A 101 -3.82 15.32 -47.66
CA THR A 101 -2.46 15.79 -47.95
C THR A 101 -1.41 15.23 -46.97
N LYS A 102 -1.32 13.90 -46.89
CA LYS A 102 -0.11 13.06 -46.69
C LYS A 102 0.93 13.34 -45.57
N ARG A 103 0.81 14.32 -44.67
CA ARG A 103 1.83 14.56 -43.61
C ARG A 103 1.34 14.45 -42.16
N SER A 104 0.05 14.54 -41.89
CA SER A 104 -0.48 14.63 -40.52
C SER A 104 -0.48 13.28 -39.74
N LYS A 105 -0.85 12.16 -40.40
CA LYS A 105 -1.02 10.85 -39.73
C LYS A 105 0.23 10.33 -39.00
N SER A 106 1.42 10.48 -39.60
CA SER A 106 2.67 9.97 -39.02
C SER A 106 3.17 10.83 -37.86
N VAL A 107 2.84 12.12 -37.84
CA VAL A 107 3.21 13.05 -36.77
C VAL A 107 2.33 12.80 -35.56
N MET A 108 1.02 12.68 -35.77
CA MET A 108 0.05 12.46 -34.70
C MET A 108 0.24 11.09 -34.00
N LEU A 109 0.51 10.03 -34.77
CA LEU A 109 0.83 8.71 -34.21
C LEU A 109 2.14 8.74 -33.39
N GLY A 110 3.06 9.63 -33.73
CA GLY A 110 4.31 9.78 -33.01
C GLY A 110 4.16 10.41 -31.63
N GLN A 111 3.42 11.49 -31.55
CA GLN A 111 3.09 12.16 -30.30
C GLN A 111 2.38 11.21 -29.32
N ILE A 112 1.48 10.37 -29.82
CA ILE A 112 0.79 9.37 -28.99
C ILE A 112 1.74 8.25 -28.54
N THR A 113 2.64 7.82 -29.42
CA THR A 113 3.65 6.81 -29.09
C THR A 113 4.54 7.29 -27.95
N GLU A 114 4.96 8.56 -27.95
CA GLU A 114 5.79 9.17 -26.90
C GLU A 114 5.19 9.01 -25.50
N HIS A 115 3.88 9.20 -25.36
CA HIS A 115 3.19 9.05 -24.08
C HIS A 115 2.95 7.59 -23.67
N LEU A 116 2.83 6.67 -24.64
CA LEU A 116 2.53 5.26 -24.38
C LEU A 116 3.77 4.38 -24.21
N VAL A 117 4.97 4.88 -24.55
CA VAL A 117 6.23 4.13 -24.44
C VAL A 117 6.44 3.44 -23.10
N PRO A 118 6.17 4.07 -21.94
CA PRO A 118 6.37 3.41 -20.65
C PRO A 118 5.54 2.14 -20.47
N PHE A 119 4.44 1.96 -21.21
CA PHE A 119 3.53 0.82 -21.10
C PHE A 119 3.75 -0.25 -22.18
N LEU A 120 4.73 -0.07 -23.07
CA LEU A 120 5.08 -1.05 -24.11
C LEU A 120 5.92 -2.19 -23.52
N SER A 121 5.75 -3.40 -24.07
CA SER A 121 6.44 -4.62 -23.61
C SER A 121 7.97 -4.53 -23.61
N ASP A 122 8.53 -3.68 -24.47
CA ASP A 122 9.97 -3.57 -24.69
C ASP A 122 10.60 -2.45 -23.84
N PHE A 123 9.81 -1.74 -23.04
CA PHE A 123 10.30 -0.71 -22.14
C PHE A 123 11.02 -1.34 -20.95
N LYS A 124 12.30 -1.00 -20.81
CA LYS A 124 13.22 -1.67 -19.86
C LYS A 124 13.06 -1.24 -18.40
N TYR A 125 12.28 -0.18 -18.14
CA TYR A 125 12.18 0.44 -16.82
C TYR A 125 10.77 0.29 -16.25
N ASN A 126 10.64 0.48 -14.93
CA ASN A 126 9.34 0.50 -14.28
C ASN A 126 8.54 1.72 -14.78
N PRO A 127 7.31 1.54 -15.31
CA PRO A 127 6.47 2.65 -15.77
C PRO A 127 6.19 3.68 -14.67
N LYS A 128 6.18 3.28 -13.39
CA LYS A 128 5.97 4.18 -12.24
C LYS A 128 7.10 5.19 -12.04
N ASP A 129 8.29 4.88 -12.53
CA ASP A 129 9.49 5.72 -12.41
C ASP A 129 9.71 6.64 -13.61
N ALA A 130 8.89 6.50 -14.67
CA ALA A 130 8.96 7.32 -15.86
C ALA A 130 8.06 8.57 -15.74
N ARG A 131 8.56 9.72 -16.20
CA ARG A 131 7.80 10.97 -16.34
C ARG A 131 7.99 11.51 -17.75
N PHE A 132 6.90 11.91 -18.36
CA PHE A 132 6.92 12.59 -19.66
C PHE A 132 7.32 14.06 -19.48
N LEU A 133 8.15 14.57 -20.39
CA LEU A 133 8.60 15.96 -20.46
C LEU A 133 8.25 16.59 -21.82
N GLY A 134 8.59 15.92 -22.92
CA GLY A 134 8.42 16.40 -24.30
C GLY A 134 9.68 17.07 -24.90
N THR A 135 9.60 17.55 -26.15
CA THR A 135 10.77 18.05 -26.89
C THR A 135 11.57 19.11 -26.10
N PRO A 136 12.91 18.98 -25.97
CA PRO A 136 13.82 18.10 -26.73
C PRO A 136 14.18 16.75 -26.07
N VAL A 137 13.47 16.33 -25.01
CA VAL A 137 13.62 15.00 -24.39
C VAL A 137 12.26 14.49 -23.95
N ASP A 138 11.75 13.44 -24.57
CA ASP A 138 10.37 13.01 -24.30
C ASP A 138 10.13 12.48 -22.89
N LEU A 139 11.07 11.73 -22.31
CA LEU A 139 10.90 11.03 -21.04
C LEU A 139 12.12 11.18 -20.13
N ILE A 140 11.87 11.25 -18.82
CA ILE A 140 12.88 11.08 -17.76
C ILE A 140 12.47 9.92 -16.85
N VAL A 141 13.41 9.04 -16.53
CA VAL A 141 13.18 7.86 -15.69
C VAL A 141 14.06 7.94 -14.45
N PHE A 142 13.43 7.85 -13.28
CA PHE A 142 14.09 7.76 -11.97
C PHE A 142 14.23 6.30 -11.55
N ASP A 143 15.09 5.54 -12.24
CA ASP A 143 15.20 4.08 -12.12
C ASP A 143 15.46 3.63 -10.67
N GLY A 144 14.51 2.89 -10.10
CA GLY A 144 14.55 2.37 -8.73
C GLY A 144 13.90 3.26 -7.68
N LEU A 145 13.35 4.43 -8.06
CA LEU A 145 12.68 5.33 -7.13
C LEU A 145 11.44 4.67 -6.49
N SER A 146 10.64 3.96 -7.29
CA SER A 146 9.48 3.21 -6.80
C SER A 146 9.83 2.05 -5.86
N ASP A 147 11.05 1.51 -5.98
CA ASP A 147 11.59 0.46 -5.11
C ASP A 147 12.26 1.04 -3.84
N GLY A 148 12.29 2.37 -3.68
CA GLY A 148 12.86 3.07 -2.53
C GLY A 148 14.36 3.34 -2.62
N GLN A 149 15.03 2.96 -3.72
CA GLN A 149 16.46 3.21 -3.93
C GLN A 149 16.72 3.66 -5.37
N LEU A 150 16.92 4.98 -5.55
CA LEU A 150 17.26 5.57 -6.84
C LEU A 150 18.67 5.13 -7.29
N LYS A 151 18.74 4.45 -8.44
CA LYS A 151 19.99 3.96 -9.02
C LYS A 151 20.59 4.95 -10.02
N GLN A 152 19.75 5.51 -10.89
CA GLN A 152 20.15 6.41 -11.95
C GLN A 152 18.96 7.25 -12.45
N VAL A 153 19.27 8.34 -13.14
CA VAL A 153 18.31 9.16 -13.88
C VAL A 153 18.57 8.99 -15.38
N VAL A 154 17.57 8.55 -16.14
CA VAL A 154 17.69 8.23 -17.57
C VAL A 154 16.84 9.19 -18.39
N PHE A 155 17.46 9.86 -19.35
CA PHE A 155 16.79 10.69 -20.34
C PHE A 155 16.53 9.86 -21.60
N ILE A 156 15.30 9.84 -22.08
CA ILE A 156 14.87 9.01 -23.20
C ILE A 156 14.16 9.88 -24.23
N GLU A 157 14.67 9.85 -25.46
CA GLU A 157 13.99 10.37 -26.64
C GLU A 157 13.32 9.19 -27.37
N VAL A 158 12.05 9.36 -27.71
CA VAL A 158 11.25 8.36 -28.42
C VAL A 158 11.15 8.78 -29.88
N LYS A 159 11.50 7.88 -30.80
CA LYS A 159 11.26 8.08 -32.23
C LYS A 159 10.24 7.08 -32.74
N SER A 160 9.10 7.59 -33.20
CA SER A 160 8.13 6.81 -33.96
C SER A 160 8.38 6.95 -35.48
N GLY A 161 8.35 5.85 -36.23
CA GLY A 161 8.35 5.88 -37.69
C GLY A 161 9.75 5.88 -38.36
N SER A 162 9.85 6.44 -39.57
CA SER A 162 10.99 6.27 -40.48
C SER A 162 12.23 7.08 -40.10
N SER A 163 12.07 8.16 -39.34
CA SER A 163 13.19 9.01 -38.91
C SER A 163 13.80 8.47 -37.63
N LYS A 164 14.94 7.78 -37.77
CA LYS A 164 15.71 7.23 -36.64
C LYS A 164 16.77 8.20 -36.09
N GLN A 165 16.92 9.38 -36.70
CA GLN A 165 17.97 10.34 -36.34
C GLN A 165 17.42 11.37 -35.36
N LEU A 166 18.27 11.76 -34.40
CA LEU A 166 17.99 12.87 -33.50
C LEU A 166 17.97 14.19 -34.27
N THR A 167 17.16 15.16 -33.84
CA THR A 167 17.25 16.55 -34.32
C THR A 167 18.50 17.23 -33.76
N GLN A 168 18.85 18.42 -34.27
CA GLN A 168 20.00 19.18 -33.75
C GLN A 168 19.82 19.53 -32.27
N ARG A 169 18.60 19.89 -31.84
CA ARG A 169 18.28 20.24 -30.45
C ARG A 169 18.40 19.02 -29.53
N GLU A 170 17.87 17.88 -29.94
CA GLU A 170 17.99 16.61 -29.20
C GLU A 170 19.45 16.16 -29.09
N ARG A 171 20.24 16.30 -30.16
CA ARG A 171 21.69 16.01 -30.13
C ARG A 171 22.42 16.87 -29.11
N GLN A 172 22.14 18.18 -29.09
CA GLN A 172 22.76 19.08 -28.12
C GLN A 172 22.46 18.66 -26.67
N VAL A 173 21.21 18.27 -26.39
CA VAL A 173 20.85 17.80 -25.04
C VAL A 173 21.53 16.47 -24.72
N ARG A 174 21.50 15.49 -25.63
CA ARG A 174 22.23 14.22 -25.46
C ARG A 174 23.71 14.46 -25.17
N ASP A 175 24.38 15.28 -25.98
CA ASP A 175 25.82 15.53 -25.85
C ASP A 175 26.13 16.25 -24.54
N THR A 176 25.30 17.22 -24.12
CA THR A 176 25.41 17.90 -22.82
C THR A 176 25.27 16.90 -21.66
N ILE A 177 24.36 15.94 -21.75
CA ILE A 177 24.18 14.88 -20.75
C ILE A 177 25.39 13.92 -20.75
N LEU A 178 25.87 13.50 -21.92
CA LEU A 178 27.02 12.59 -22.05
C LEU A 178 28.32 13.23 -21.55
N ASP A 179 28.48 14.53 -21.77
CA ASP A 179 29.59 15.35 -21.26
C ASP A 179 29.44 15.64 -19.74
N LYS A 180 28.37 15.11 -19.10
CA LYS A 180 28.06 15.24 -17.67
C LYS A 180 27.81 16.68 -17.23
N HIS A 181 27.40 17.56 -18.14
CA HIS A 181 26.94 18.91 -17.83
C HIS A 181 25.47 18.89 -17.34
N VAL A 182 25.21 18.15 -16.27
CA VAL A 182 23.89 18.02 -15.62
C VAL A 182 24.03 18.45 -14.16
N CYS A 183 23.20 19.39 -13.70
CA CYS A 183 23.24 19.93 -12.35
C CYS A 183 21.89 19.78 -11.63
N TRP A 184 21.94 19.76 -10.30
CA TRP A 184 20.77 19.86 -9.42
C TRP A 184 20.76 21.25 -8.79
N GLU A 185 19.64 21.96 -8.91
CA GLU A 185 19.43 23.27 -8.29
C GLU A 185 18.11 23.26 -7.51
N LEU A 186 18.14 23.80 -6.30
CA LEU A 186 16.98 23.93 -5.44
C LEU A 186 16.52 25.39 -5.45
N PHE A 187 15.38 25.65 -6.08
CA PHE A 187 14.77 26.97 -6.11
C PHE A 187 13.57 27.02 -5.15
N TYR A 188 13.59 27.93 -4.18
CA TYR A 188 12.49 28.15 -3.26
C TYR A 188 11.59 29.27 -3.77
N GLN A 189 10.31 28.96 -4.01
CA GLN A 189 9.30 29.98 -4.25
C GLN A 189 8.76 30.47 -2.91
N PRO A 190 8.90 31.77 -2.56
CA PRO A 190 8.30 32.30 -1.34
C PRO A 190 6.78 32.20 -1.42
N SER A 191 6.15 31.63 -0.38
CA SER A 191 4.69 31.59 -0.26
C SER A 191 4.18 32.98 0.16
N THR A 192 3.36 33.61 -0.67
CA THR A 192 2.62 34.80 -0.26
C THR A 192 1.57 34.37 0.77
N GLU A 193 1.77 34.70 2.04
CA GLU A 193 0.74 34.54 3.07
C GLU A 193 -0.46 35.41 2.69
N LEU A 194 -1.59 34.77 2.37
CA LEU A 194 -2.87 35.45 2.26
C LEU A 194 -3.22 35.99 3.65
N THR A 195 -3.05 37.30 3.83
CA THR A 195 -3.54 38.01 5.02
C THR A 195 -5.06 37.94 5.01
N THR A 196 -5.62 36.93 5.68
CA THR A 196 -7.07 36.87 5.93
C THR A 196 -7.44 38.06 6.80
N GLN A 197 -8.19 39.01 6.22
CA GLN A 197 -8.81 40.11 6.96
C GLN A 197 -9.70 39.53 8.07
N LYS A 198 -9.22 39.61 9.31
CA LYS A 198 -10.04 39.47 10.54
C LYS A 198 -10.72 40.82 10.81
N GLU A 199 -11.63 41.25 9.96
CA GLU A 199 -12.60 42.30 10.28
C GLU A 199 -13.91 41.96 9.54
N GLY A 200 -14.90 41.38 10.23
CA GLY A 200 -16.21 41.17 9.58
C GLY A 200 -17.18 40.14 10.16
N PHE A 201 -16.82 39.35 11.17
CA PHE A 201 -17.75 38.39 11.80
C PHE A 201 -17.87 38.62 13.31
N GLU A 202 -18.34 39.80 13.72
CA GLU A 202 -18.80 40.06 15.10
C GLU A 202 -20.30 40.34 15.21
N ASN A 203 -21.09 40.27 14.13
CA ASN A 203 -22.53 40.56 14.18
C ASN A 203 -23.39 39.50 13.48
N ALA A 204 -23.31 38.24 13.92
CA ALA A 204 -24.34 37.25 13.58
C ALA A 204 -25.42 37.22 14.69
N PRO A 205 -26.72 37.30 14.35
CA PRO A 205 -27.79 37.32 15.35
C PRO A 205 -27.89 35.99 16.11
N ASN A 206 -28.12 36.11 17.40
CA ASN A 206 -28.22 35.00 18.37
C ASN A 206 -29.39 34.07 17.99
N TYR A 207 -29.09 32.89 17.46
CA TYR A 207 -30.09 31.87 17.18
C TYR A 207 -30.33 31.05 18.45
N THR A 208 -31.43 31.31 19.14
CA THR A 208 -31.96 30.43 20.19
C THR A 208 -32.72 29.27 19.56
N ASP A 209 -32.22 28.06 19.79
CA ASP A 209 -32.86 26.80 19.41
C ASP A 209 -34.20 26.62 20.16
N PRO A 210 -35.36 26.51 19.46
CA PRO A 210 -36.66 26.37 20.10
C PRO A 210 -37.00 24.96 20.63
N ASP A 211 -36.15 23.94 20.42
CA ASP A 211 -36.55 22.55 20.68
C ASP A 211 -35.76 21.84 21.80
N ALA A 212 -35.12 22.60 22.70
CA ALA A 212 -34.59 22.08 23.95
C ALA A 212 -35.72 21.91 25.00
N GLY A 213 -36.69 21.04 24.69
CA GLY A 213 -37.74 20.59 25.58
C GLY A 213 -37.28 19.44 26.48
N GLU A 214 -37.22 19.76 27.77
CA GLU A 214 -37.38 18.90 28.96
C GLU A 214 -36.50 17.66 29.16
N ASN A 215 -35.63 17.82 30.15
CA ASN A 215 -35.02 16.76 30.94
C ASN A 215 -35.90 16.51 32.18
N SER A 216 -36.28 15.26 32.48
CA SER A 216 -36.50 14.81 33.88
C SER A 216 -36.48 13.28 33.94
N THR A 217 -35.47 12.67 34.56
CA THR A 217 -35.37 12.25 35.98
C THR A 217 -36.22 11.02 36.35
N GLU A 218 -35.53 10.08 37.02
CA GLU A 218 -36.00 9.05 37.98
C GLU A 218 -36.07 7.57 37.51
N LEU A 219 -35.29 6.77 38.28
CA LEU A 219 -35.23 5.32 38.48
C LEU A 219 -34.34 4.48 37.56
#